data_AF-A0A7C7PWV0-F1
#
_entry.id   AF-A0A7C7PWV0-F1
#
_cell.length_a   1.000
_cell.length_b   1.000
_cell.length_c   1.000
_cell.angle_alpha   90.00
_cell.angle_beta   90.00
_cell.angle_gamma   90.00
#
_symmetry.space_group_name_H-M   'P 1'
#
loop_
_entity.id
_entity.type
_entity.pdbx_description
1 polymer ?
#
loop_
_entity_poly.entity_id
_entity_poly.type
_entity_poly.pdbx_seq_one_letter_code
_entity_poly.pdbx_strand_id
1 'polypeptide(L)'
;MARSFSLNQEVKMKKLVDIKINGKPYLMPEGITILEACKRANVFVPTLCYLENITEDGHCGICVVEIKGARNLQRACITKIREGMEIFTDTPLVRKARKTLFELILANLKTTCPACQKNDSCEIRKVAQSIGSSDIEIDLLFEEYEKDRSIVNRDLTKCIG
;
A
#
# COMPACT_ATOMS: atom_id res chain seq x y z
N MET A 1 29.17 2.89 42.75
CA MET A 1 29.41 2.75 41.29
C MET A 1 28.08 2.90 40.56
N ALA A 2 27.62 4.14 40.40
CA ALA A 2 26.43 4.48 39.63
C ALA A 2 26.86 4.62 38.17
N ARG A 3 26.54 3.62 37.33
CA ARG A 3 26.62 3.77 35.87
C ARG A 3 25.34 4.44 35.41
N SER A 4 25.35 5.76 35.44
CA SER A 4 24.46 6.62 34.68
C SER A 4 24.63 6.29 33.19
N PHE A 5 23.74 5.45 32.67
CA PHE A 5 23.62 5.19 31.24
C PHE A 5 22.83 6.34 30.64
N SER A 6 23.56 7.33 30.12
CA SER A 6 23.03 8.45 29.37
C SER A 6 22.29 7.94 28.12
N LEU A 7 20.97 7.77 28.23
CA LEU A 7 20.07 7.63 27.08
C LEU A 7 19.71 9.03 26.59
N ASN A 8 20.62 9.66 25.83
CA ASN A 8 20.34 10.88 25.07
C ASN A 8 20.96 10.77 23.68
N GLN A 9 20.16 11.11 22.65
CA GLN A 9 20.37 11.04 21.18
C GLN A 9 19.66 9.81 20.57
N GLU A 10 18.48 9.87 19.94
CA GLU A 10 17.98 10.84 18.96
C GLU A 10 16.44 11.01 19.02
N VAL A 11 15.93 11.98 19.79
CA VAL A 11 14.62 12.58 19.45
C VAL A 11 14.95 13.80 18.60
N LYS A 12 15.22 13.59 17.31
CA LYS A 12 15.25 14.69 16.33
C LYS A 12 13.91 15.41 16.44
N MET A 13 13.90 16.68 16.85
CA MET A 13 12.73 17.54 16.79
C MET A 13 12.20 17.56 15.35
N LYS A 14 11.25 16.68 15.04
CA LYS A 14 10.56 16.71 13.76
C LYS A 14 9.62 17.91 13.81
N LYS A 15 9.88 18.91 12.96
CA LYS A 15 8.97 20.03 12.72
C LYS A 15 7.57 19.48 12.46
N LEU A 16 6.55 20.02 13.11
CA LEU A 16 5.17 19.63 12.86
C LEU A 16 4.64 20.44 11.67
N VAL A 17 3.83 19.80 10.83
CA VAL A 17 3.19 20.40 9.67
C VAL A 17 1.69 20.21 9.69
N ASP A 18 0.95 21.25 9.27
CA ASP A 18 -0.49 21.17 9.12
C ASP A 18 -0.84 20.54 7.77
N ILE A 19 -1.61 19.46 7.81
CA ILE A 19 -2.12 18.75 6.64
C ILE A 19 -3.62 18.53 6.76
N LYS A 20 -4.29 18.25 5.65
CA LYS A 20 -5.68 17.79 5.64
C LYS A 20 -5.78 16.43 4.96
N ILE A 21 -6.47 15.49 5.61
CA ILE A 21 -6.79 14.18 5.02
C ILE A 21 -8.30 14.07 4.94
N ASN A 22 -8.84 13.93 3.72
CA ASN A 22 -10.29 13.89 3.45
C ASN A 22 -11.04 15.09 4.08
N GLY A 23 -10.44 16.28 4.01
CA GLY A 23 -10.99 17.52 4.56
C GLY A 23 -10.81 17.73 6.07
N LYS A 24 -10.32 16.73 6.82
CA LYS A 24 -10.05 16.83 8.26
C LYS A 24 -8.61 17.32 8.51
N PRO A 25 -8.40 18.36 9.33
CA PRO A 25 -7.06 18.87 9.64
C PRO A 25 -6.33 17.95 10.63
N TYR A 26 -5.02 17.80 10.44
CA TYR A 26 -4.12 17.05 11.32
C TYR A 26 -2.77 17.74 11.43
N LEU A 27 -2.20 17.70 12.63
CA LEU A 27 -0.84 18.15 12.92
C LEU A 27 0.07 16.93 13.02
N MET A 28 1.02 16.79 12.09
CA MET A 28 1.85 15.58 11.96
C MET A 28 3.33 15.92 11.81
N PRO A 29 4.26 15.01 12.19
CA PRO A 29 5.69 15.24 11.98
C PRO A 29 6.06 15.33 10.50
N GLU A 30 6.77 16.38 10.10
CA GLU A 30 7.28 16.57 8.75
C GLU A 30 8.14 15.38 8.31
N GLY A 31 7.99 14.99 7.04
CA GLY A 31 8.81 13.97 6.43
C GLY A 31 8.35 12.52 6.63
N ILE A 32 7.27 12.27 7.39
CA ILE A 32 6.60 10.95 7.36
C ILE A 32 5.90 10.75 6.01
N THR A 33 5.65 9.49 5.64
CA THR A 33 4.94 9.19 4.39
C THR A 33 3.45 9.50 4.54
N ILE A 34 2.77 9.73 3.41
CA ILE A 34 1.31 9.90 3.41
C ILE A 34 0.63 8.64 3.97
N LEU A 35 1.15 7.45 3.66
CA LEU A 35 0.62 6.19 4.20
C LEU A 35 0.68 6.16 5.72
N GLU A 36 1.80 6.58 6.31
CA GLU A 36 1.94 6.66 7.76
C GLU A 36 1.03 7.73 8.37
N ALA A 37 0.89 8.88 7.72
CA ALA A 37 -0.05 9.92 8.12
C ALA A 37 -1.50 9.41 8.10
N CYS A 38 -1.89 8.68 7.06
CA CYS A 38 -3.20 8.04 6.95
C CYS A 38 -3.43 7.00 8.06
N LYS A 39 -2.44 6.15 8.36
CA LYS A 39 -2.50 5.19 9.48
C LYS A 39 -2.76 5.91 10.80
N ARG A 40 -2.02 6.99 11.10
CA ARG A 40 -2.20 7.80 12.33
C ARG A 40 -3.56 8.50 12.40
N ALA A 41 -4.10 8.87 11.24
CA ALA A 41 -5.43 9.46 11.10
C ALA A 41 -6.58 8.43 11.08
N ASN A 42 -6.30 7.14 11.29
CA ASN A 42 -7.27 6.04 11.15
C ASN A 42 -7.98 6.00 9.79
N VAL A 43 -7.25 6.38 8.73
CA VAL A 43 -7.71 6.28 7.33
C VAL A 43 -7.04 5.09 6.68
N PHE A 44 -7.84 4.12 6.25
CA PHE A 44 -7.34 2.95 5.56
C PHE A 44 -6.94 3.27 4.12
N VAL A 45 -5.70 2.92 3.77
CA VAL A 45 -5.18 2.97 2.40
C VAL A 45 -4.64 1.58 2.08
N PRO A 46 -5.16 0.89 1.05
CA PRO A 46 -4.74 -0.47 0.73
C PRO A 46 -3.29 -0.50 0.23
N THR A 47 -2.58 -1.58 0.56
CA THR A 47 -1.19 -1.82 0.16
C THR A 47 -0.96 -3.31 -0.09
N LEU A 48 -0.10 -3.66 -1.06
CA LEU A 48 0.31 -5.05 -1.30
C LEU A 48 1.82 -5.25 -1.12
N CYS A 49 2.64 -4.35 -1.67
CA CYS A 49 4.10 -4.47 -1.60
C CYS A 49 4.75 -3.67 -0.46
N TYR A 50 3.95 -3.02 0.40
CA TYR A 50 4.50 -2.21 1.48
C TYR A 50 4.70 -3.05 2.75
N LEU A 51 5.94 -3.09 3.22
CA LEU A 51 6.35 -3.64 4.50
C LEU A 51 7.09 -2.56 5.29
N GLU A 52 6.62 -2.33 6.51
CA GLU A 52 7.13 -1.28 7.39
C GLU A 52 8.63 -1.49 7.68
N ASN A 53 9.40 -0.40 7.57
CA ASN A 53 10.87 -0.37 7.73
C ASN A 53 11.68 -1.21 6.71
N ILE A 54 11.06 -1.71 5.64
CA ILE A 54 11.76 -2.55 4.65
C ILE A 54 11.62 -2.01 3.23
N THR A 55 10.41 -1.66 2.79
CA THR A 55 10.16 -1.33 1.37
C THR A 55 9.89 0.16 1.15
N GLU A 56 10.60 0.76 0.18
CA GLU A 56 10.42 2.17 -0.22
C GLU A 56 10.18 2.35 -1.74
N ASP A 57 9.92 1.27 -2.49
CA ASP A 57 9.87 1.33 -3.97
C ASP A 57 8.45 1.58 -4.54
N GLY A 58 7.42 1.21 -3.77
CA GLY A 58 6.01 1.42 -4.15
C GLY A 58 5.54 0.71 -5.43
N HIS A 59 6.17 -0.41 -5.81
CA HIS A 59 5.95 -1.09 -7.09
C HIS A 59 4.47 -1.36 -7.43
N CYS A 60 3.69 -1.89 -6.48
CA CYS A 60 2.30 -2.31 -6.75
C CYS A 60 1.32 -1.18 -7.09
N GLY A 61 1.63 0.08 -6.75
CA GLY A 61 0.75 1.23 -7.03
C GLY A 61 -0.61 1.28 -6.33
N ILE A 62 -1.07 0.25 -5.62
CA ILE A 62 -2.41 0.20 -4.99
C ILE A 62 -2.65 1.34 -3.99
N CYS A 63 -1.59 1.83 -3.34
CA CYS A 63 -1.67 2.90 -2.34
C CYS A 63 -1.81 4.33 -2.94
N VAL A 64 -2.19 4.47 -4.21
CA VAL A 64 -2.37 5.79 -4.83
C VAL A 64 -3.41 6.64 -4.09
N VAL A 65 -3.11 7.93 -3.98
CA VAL A 65 -3.94 8.97 -3.37
C VAL A 65 -3.88 10.23 -4.23
N GLU A 66 -4.90 11.06 -4.12
CA GLU A 66 -4.97 12.35 -4.79
C GLU A 66 -4.49 13.45 -3.84
N ILE A 67 -3.70 14.38 -4.36
CA ILE A 67 -3.24 15.56 -3.62
C ILE A 67 -3.74 16.78 -4.36
N LYS A 68 -4.35 17.72 -3.64
CA LYS A 68 -4.86 18.96 -4.26
C LYS A 68 -3.73 19.72 -4.96
N GLY A 69 -3.95 20.07 -6.22
CA GLY A 69 -2.98 20.80 -7.05
C GLY A 69 -1.88 19.92 -7.67
N ALA A 70 -1.82 18.61 -7.35
CA ALA A 70 -0.95 17.70 -8.06
C ALA A 70 -1.53 17.33 -9.43
N ARG A 71 -0.68 17.24 -10.45
CA ARG A 71 -1.11 16.84 -11.81
C ARG A 71 -1.50 15.35 -11.89
N ASN A 72 -0.82 14.51 -11.10
CA ASN A 72 -0.96 13.06 -11.12
C ASN A 72 -1.21 12.54 -9.71
N LEU A 73 -1.87 11.37 -9.61
CA LEU A 73 -1.95 10.61 -8.36
C LEU A 73 -0.56 10.31 -7.81
N GLN A 74 -0.44 10.35 -6.50
CA GLN A 74 0.81 10.09 -5.78
C GLN A 74 0.71 8.78 -5.02
N ARG A 75 1.82 8.05 -4.89
CA ARG A 75 1.88 6.80 -4.13
C ARG A 75 2.06 7.11 -2.65
N ALA A 76 1.07 6.76 -1.83
CA ALA A 76 1.09 7.12 -0.40
C ALA A 76 2.30 6.54 0.36
N CYS A 77 2.78 5.36 -0.02
CA CYS A 77 3.87 4.67 0.68
C CYS A 77 5.25 5.32 0.55
N ILE A 78 5.47 6.20 -0.43
CA ILE A 78 6.77 6.84 -0.68
C ILE A 78 6.72 8.36 -0.57
N THR A 79 5.58 8.96 -0.89
CA THR A 79 5.43 10.42 -0.90
C THR A 79 5.41 10.93 0.55
N LYS A 80 6.33 11.85 0.84
CA LYS A 80 6.43 12.50 2.16
C LYS A 80 5.46 13.66 2.28
N ILE A 81 4.89 13.83 3.48
CA ILE A 81 4.00 14.96 3.78
C ILE A 81 4.79 16.27 3.86
N ARG A 82 4.13 17.36 3.48
CA ARG A 82 4.63 18.74 3.56
C ARG A 82 3.53 19.66 4.08
N GLU A 83 3.95 20.81 4.58
CA GLU A 83 3.07 21.89 5.03
C GLU A 83 1.97 22.22 4.01
N GLY A 84 0.73 22.30 4.47
CA GLY A 84 -0.43 22.69 3.66
C GLY A 84 -0.93 21.62 2.68
N MET A 85 -0.44 20.38 2.74
CA MET A 85 -0.94 19.31 1.87
C MET A 85 -2.39 18.95 2.16
N GLU A 86 -3.22 18.89 1.12
CA GLU A 86 -4.59 18.34 1.18
C GLU A 86 -4.65 17.03 0.40
N ILE A 87 -4.90 15.93 1.11
CA ILE A 87 -4.85 14.55 0.62
C ILE A 87 -6.27 13.98 0.58
N PHE A 88 -6.62 13.34 -0.53
CA PHE A 88 -7.88 12.63 -0.71
C PHE A 88 -7.61 11.16 -1.03
N THR A 89 -8.16 10.26 -0.23
CA THR A 89 -7.87 8.82 -0.33
C THR A 89 -8.94 8.03 -1.09
N ASP A 90 -10.05 8.67 -1.44
CA ASP A 90 -11.27 8.01 -1.91
C ASP A 90 -12.07 8.83 -2.95
N THR A 91 -11.36 9.53 -3.85
CA THR A 91 -12.00 10.24 -4.96
C THR A 91 -12.38 9.26 -6.08
N PRO A 92 -13.29 9.63 -7.01
CA PRO A 92 -13.61 8.80 -8.18
C PRO A 92 -12.37 8.45 -9.01
N LEU A 93 -11.41 9.37 -9.09
CA LEU A 93 -10.15 9.18 -9.81
C LEU A 93 -9.27 8.14 -9.10
N VAL A 94 -9.14 8.22 -7.77
CA VAL A 94 -8.40 7.23 -6.97
C VAL A 94 -9.02 5.84 -7.08
N ARG A 95 -10.35 5.73 -6.94
CA ARG A 95 -11.07 4.45 -7.05
C ARG A 95 -10.85 3.80 -8.41
N LYS A 96 -11.00 4.57 -9.50
CA LYS A 96 -10.77 4.09 -10.86
C LYS A 96 -9.33 3.60 -11.04
N ALA A 97 -8.35 4.38 -10.60
CA ALA A 97 -6.94 4.01 -10.72
C ALA A 97 -6.61 2.72 -9.93
N ARG A 98 -7.12 2.59 -8.69
CA ARG A 98 -6.94 1.37 -7.89
C ARG A 98 -7.56 0.15 -8.56
N LYS A 99 -8.77 0.28 -9.13
CA LYS A 99 -9.43 -0.80 -9.85
C LYS A 99 -8.60 -1.26 -11.06
N THR A 100 -8.16 -0.33 -11.91
CA THR A 100 -7.33 -0.67 -13.08
C THR A 100 -5.99 -1.29 -12.70
N LEU A 101 -5.32 -0.76 -11.67
CA LEU A 101 -4.06 -1.36 -11.17
C LEU A 101 -4.29 -2.77 -10.62
N PHE A 102 -5.40 -2.98 -9.92
CA PHE A 102 -5.74 -4.28 -9.36
C PHE A 102 -6.09 -5.30 -10.44
N GLU A 103 -6.84 -4.90 -11.48
CA GLU A 103 -7.10 -5.73 -12.66
C GLU A 103 -5.81 -6.14 -13.37
N LEU A 104 -4.85 -5.22 -13.52
CA LEU A 104 -3.55 -5.52 -14.11
C LEU A 104 -2.73 -6.52 -13.27
N ILE A 105 -2.77 -6.39 -11.94
CA ILE A 105 -2.11 -7.34 -11.04
C ILE A 105 -2.73 -8.73 -11.18
N LEU A 106 -4.06 -8.80 -11.23
CA LEU A 106 -4.76 -10.07 -11.34
C LEU A 106 -4.61 -10.72 -12.72
N ALA A 107 -4.45 -9.93 -13.80
CA ALA A 107 -4.18 -10.46 -15.13
C ALA A 107 -2.89 -11.28 -15.20
N ASN A 108 -1.92 -11.01 -14.33
CA ASN A 108 -0.69 -11.78 -14.22
C ASN A 108 -0.83 -13.02 -13.32
N LEU A 109 -1.85 -13.09 -12.46
CA LEU A 109 -2.07 -14.21 -11.56
C LEU A 109 -2.70 -15.37 -12.32
N LYS A 110 -1.97 -16.47 -12.48
CA LYS A 110 -2.42 -17.63 -13.28
C LYS A 110 -3.19 -18.67 -12.45
N THR A 111 -3.61 -18.35 -11.23
CA THR A 111 -4.25 -19.30 -10.30
C THR A 111 -5.61 -18.82 -9.82
N THR A 112 -6.58 -19.73 -9.80
CA THR A 112 -7.92 -19.46 -9.27
C THR A 112 -7.93 -19.55 -7.75
N CYS A 113 -8.63 -18.62 -7.10
CA CYS A 113 -8.76 -18.53 -5.64
C CYS A 113 -9.25 -19.82 -4.94
N PRO A 114 -10.19 -20.62 -5.47
CA PRO A 114 -10.68 -21.83 -4.80
C PRO A 114 -9.60 -22.90 -4.60
N ALA A 115 -8.59 -22.94 -5.47
CA ALA A 115 -7.46 -23.86 -5.37
C ALA A 115 -6.32 -23.30 -4.49
N CYS A 116 -6.44 -22.07 -3.98
CA CYS A 116 -5.38 -21.39 -3.24
C CYS A 116 -5.49 -21.64 -1.74
N GLN A 117 -4.45 -22.24 -1.15
CA GLN A 117 -4.38 -22.57 0.28
C GLN A 117 -4.45 -21.34 1.21
N LYS A 118 -4.07 -20.13 0.75
CA LYS A 118 -4.09 -18.91 1.56
C LYS A 118 -5.51 -18.36 1.80
N ASN A 119 -6.46 -18.68 0.91
CA ASN A 119 -7.87 -18.31 0.98
C ASN A 119 -8.18 -17.00 1.75
N ASP A 120 -8.70 -17.08 2.99
CA ASP A 120 -9.15 -15.95 3.79
C ASP A 120 -8.01 -15.09 4.39
N SER A 121 -6.80 -15.62 4.48
CA SER A 121 -5.61 -14.87 4.93
C SER A 121 -4.92 -14.13 3.79
N CYS A 122 -5.50 -14.13 2.58
CA CYS A 122 -4.90 -13.52 1.41
C CYS A 122 -5.09 -11.99 1.38
N GLU A 123 -3.99 -11.23 1.45
CA GLU A 123 -4.01 -9.76 1.36
C GLU A 123 -4.60 -9.25 0.03
N ILE A 124 -4.38 -9.97 -1.07
CA ILE A 124 -4.96 -9.64 -2.38
C ILE A 124 -6.49 -9.67 -2.32
N ARG A 125 -7.06 -10.65 -1.60
CA ARG A 125 -8.52 -10.76 -1.43
C ARG A 125 -9.07 -9.64 -0.55
N LYS A 126 -8.35 -9.26 0.51
CA LYS A 126 -8.72 -8.10 1.35
C LYS A 126 -8.72 -6.80 0.54
N VAL A 127 -7.72 -6.61 -0.32
CA VAL A 127 -7.66 -5.47 -1.23
C VAL A 127 -8.81 -5.51 -2.24
N ALA A 128 -9.13 -6.67 -2.83
CA ALA A 128 -10.27 -6.84 -3.74
C ALA A 128 -11.59 -6.38 -3.09
N GLN A 129 -11.84 -6.81 -1.86
CA GLN A 129 -13.01 -6.42 -1.07
C GLN A 129 -13.04 -4.90 -0.83
N SER A 130 -11.89 -4.29 -0.51
CA SER A 130 -11.81 -2.84 -0.27
C SER A 130 -12.05 -2.00 -1.53
N ILE A 131 -11.77 -2.54 -2.72
CA ILE A 131 -11.95 -1.86 -4.02
C ILE A 131 -13.36 -2.10 -4.59
N GLY A 132 -14.11 -3.06 -4.03
CA GLY A 132 -15.45 -3.42 -4.50
C GLY A 132 -15.44 -4.28 -5.76
N SER A 133 -14.34 -5.00 -6.02
CA SER A 133 -14.19 -5.90 -7.16
C SER A 133 -14.48 -7.34 -6.72
N SER A 134 -15.76 -7.72 -6.64
CA SER A 134 -16.19 -9.09 -6.33
C SER A 134 -16.03 -10.04 -7.53
N ASP A 135 -16.15 -9.52 -8.75
CA ASP A 135 -16.32 -10.32 -9.96
C ASP A 135 -15.39 -9.82 -11.07
N ILE A 136 -14.08 -10.04 -10.91
CA ILE A 136 -13.15 -9.83 -12.02
C ILE A 136 -13.02 -11.18 -12.73
N GLU A 137 -13.77 -11.35 -13.81
CA GLU A 137 -13.57 -12.43 -14.77
C GLU A 137 -12.29 -12.12 -15.56
N ILE A 138 -11.26 -12.93 -15.33
CA ILE A 138 -10.00 -12.83 -16.05
C ILE A 138 -9.87 -14.10 -16.87
N ASP A 139 -9.73 -13.91 -18.18
CA ASP A 139 -9.46 -15.01 -19.10
C ASP A 139 -8.02 -15.47 -18.87
N LEU A 140 -7.88 -16.56 -18.12
CA LEU A 140 -6.58 -17.07 -17.68
C LEU A 140 -5.90 -17.80 -18.83
N LEU A 141 -4.86 -17.19 -19.38
CA LEU A 141 -3.91 -17.90 -20.24
C LEU A 141 -2.99 -18.75 -19.35
N PHE A 142 -3.33 -20.03 -19.22
CA PHE A 142 -2.50 -20.99 -18.50
C PHE A 142 -1.30 -21.40 -19.36
N GLU A 143 -0.10 -21.17 -18.83
CA GLU A 143 1.12 -21.81 -19.31
C GLU A 143 1.61 -22.75 -18.21
N GLU A 144 2.11 -23.94 -18.59
CA GLU A 144 2.73 -24.85 -17.65
C GLU A 144 4.02 -24.24 -17.09
N TYR A 145 4.11 -24.16 -15.76
CA TYR A 145 5.31 -23.73 -15.06
C TYR A 145 5.95 -24.92 -14.35
N GLU A 146 7.29 -24.98 -14.35
CA GLU A 146 8.03 -25.97 -13.59
C GLU A 146 7.84 -25.72 -12.08
N LYS A 147 7.40 -26.75 -11.36
CA LYS A 147 7.13 -26.64 -9.92
C LYS A 147 8.43 -26.62 -9.13
N ASP A 148 8.60 -25.63 -8.26
CA ASP A 148 9.71 -25.60 -7.30
C ASP A 148 9.57 -26.76 -6.30
N ARG A 149 10.63 -27.57 -6.18
CA ARG A 149 10.71 -28.73 -5.27
C ARG A 149 11.60 -28.48 -4.05
N SER A 150 12.02 -27.24 -3.82
CA SER A 150 12.77 -26.88 -2.62
C SER A 150 11.88 -26.90 -1.36
N ILE A 151 12.51 -26.86 -0.18
CA ILE A 151 11.82 -26.84 1.12
C ILE A 151 10.83 -25.66 1.20
N VAL A 152 11.18 -24.53 0.59
CA VAL A 152 10.29 -23.38 0.42
C VAL A 152 9.64 -23.50 -0.96
N ASN A 153 8.42 -24.02 -1.02
CA ASN A 153 7.68 -24.10 -2.27
C ASN A 153 7.38 -22.68 -2.80
N ARG A 154 8.08 -22.28 -3.85
CA ARG A 154 7.83 -21.01 -4.55
C ARG A 154 6.94 -21.26 -5.74
N ASP A 155 5.71 -20.80 -5.64
CA ASP A 155 4.76 -20.81 -6.74
C ASP A 155 4.74 -19.44 -7.41
N LEU A 156 5.52 -19.30 -8.49
CA LEU A 156 5.66 -18.06 -9.24
C LEU A 156 4.36 -17.64 -9.93
N THR A 157 3.46 -18.58 -10.19
CA THR A 157 2.15 -18.29 -10.79
C THR A 157 1.22 -17.48 -9.88
N LYS A 158 1.54 -17.44 -8.57
CA LYS A 158 0.85 -16.66 -7.53
C LYS A 158 1.56 -15.34 -7.19
N CYS A 159 2.70 -15.04 -7.81
CA CYS A 159 3.45 -13.83 -7.54
C CYS A 159 2.83 -12.63 -8.26
N ILE A 160 2.85 -11.45 -7.62
CA ILE A 160 2.30 -10.20 -8.19
C ILE A 160 3.38 -9.30 -8.84
N GLY A 161 4.61 -9.82 -8.96
CA GLY A 161 5.79 -9.15 -9.51
C GLY A 161 6.95 -10.12 -9.61
#